data_AF-T1CRL6-F1
#
_entry.id   AF-T1CRL6-F1
#
_cell.length_a   1.000
_cell.length_b   1.000
_cell.length_c   1.000
_cell.angle_alpha   90.00
_cell.angle_beta   90.00
_cell.angle_gamma   90.00
#
_symmetry.space_group_name_H-M   'P 1'
#
loop_
_entity.id
_entity.type
_entity.pdbx_description
1 polymer ?
#
loop_
_entity_poly.entity_id
_entity_poly.type
_entity_poly.pdbx_seq_one_letter_code
_entity_poly.pdbx_strand_id
1 'polypeptide(L)'
;MWHFNTLMSPRTERLATIVALILVLAAGVAGGWYARGSAAPSSGSGGSTLWVGAAGTLAPVLPGLGAAFANETPGVQAPAAAQTFEGSIALLKSIGALEVHYDVAAVADYRLIPNLLEPHGAAWELVFASDPMVLVYNPSVAAFAGLNTTNWAARLQSPGVLLGVANASIDPLGYA
;
A
#
# COMPACT_ATOMS: atom_id res chain seq x y z
N MET A 1 63.74 38.91 7.51
CA MET A 1 63.29 39.14 6.12
C MET A 1 63.27 37.79 5.42
N TRP A 2 62.11 37.11 5.37
CA TRP A 2 61.91 35.88 4.60
C TRP A 2 60.47 35.88 4.10
N HIS A 3 60.27 36.36 2.88
CA HIS A 3 59.03 36.18 2.13
C HIS A 3 59.15 34.86 1.37
N PHE A 4 58.39 33.84 1.76
CA PHE A 4 58.18 32.66 0.93
C PHE A 4 57.08 32.97 -0.07
N ASN A 5 57.47 33.34 -1.29
CA ASN A 5 56.54 33.45 -2.41
C ASN A 5 56.53 32.10 -3.15
N THR A 6 55.62 31.20 -2.78
CA THR A 6 55.39 29.97 -3.54
C THR A 6 54.61 30.32 -4.82
N LEU A 7 55.33 30.69 -5.87
CA LEU A 7 54.78 30.82 -7.21
C LEU A 7 54.39 29.40 -7.69
N MET A 8 53.10 29.08 -7.63
CA MET A 8 52.57 27.89 -8.27
C MET A 8 52.73 28.05 -9.79
N SER A 9 53.10 26.96 -10.47
CA SER A 9 53.20 26.95 -11.92
C SER A 9 51.81 27.14 -12.58
N PRO A 10 51.73 27.68 -13.80
CA PRO A 10 50.44 27.88 -14.49
C PRO A 10 49.62 26.61 -14.68
N ARG A 11 50.29 25.43 -14.72
CA ARG A 11 49.64 24.13 -14.80
C ARG A 11 49.05 23.69 -13.46
N THR A 12 49.73 23.97 -12.35
CA THR A 12 49.25 23.66 -11.00
C THR A 12 48.09 24.56 -10.58
N GLU A 13 48.06 25.82 -11.02
CA GLU A 13 46.91 26.70 -10.79
C GLU A 13 45.66 26.21 -11.55
N ARG A 14 45.80 25.84 -12.83
CA ARG A 14 44.69 25.28 -13.62
C ARG A 14 44.14 23.98 -13.04
N LEU A 15 45.02 23.09 -12.57
CA LEU A 15 44.63 21.84 -11.92
C LEU A 15 43.92 22.12 -10.59
N ALA A 16 44.40 23.07 -9.78
CA ALA A 16 43.75 23.47 -8.54
C ALA A 16 42.36 24.07 -8.78
N THR A 17 42.18 24.90 -9.83
CA THR A 17 40.88 25.46 -10.20
C THR A 17 39.89 24.37 -10.64
N ILE A 18 40.32 23.39 -11.43
CA ILE A 18 39.47 22.28 -11.89
C ILE A 18 39.03 21.41 -10.69
N VAL A 19 39.95 21.08 -9.79
CA VAL A 19 39.64 20.30 -8.58
C VAL A 19 38.68 21.05 -7.67
N ALA A 20 38.86 22.36 -7.48
CA ALA A 20 37.95 23.19 -6.71
C ALA A 20 36.53 23.23 -7.31
N LEU A 21 36.41 23.34 -8.64
CA LEU A 21 35.11 23.31 -9.34
C LEU A 21 34.40 21.95 -9.18
N ILE A 22 35.14 20.85 -9.27
CA ILE A 22 34.57 19.50 -9.08
C ILE A 22 34.08 19.32 -7.64
N LEU A 23 34.83 19.80 -6.65
CA LEU A 23 34.42 19.73 -5.24
C LEU A 23 33.17 20.58 -4.95
N VAL A 24 33.05 21.77 -5.56
CA VAL A 24 31.85 22.62 -5.44
C VAL A 24 30.64 21.96 -6.11
N LEU A 25 30.81 21.33 -7.27
CA LEU A 25 29.73 20.61 -7.95
C LEU A 25 29.29 19.37 -7.15
N ALA A 26 30.23 18.59 -6.61
CA ALA A 26 29.93 17.43 -5.77
C ALA A 26 29.21 17.83 -4.47
N ALA A 27 29.65 18.92 -3.82
CA ALA A 27 28.98 19.47 -2.64
C ALA A 27 27.59 20.04 -2.96
N GLY A 28 27.41 20.66 -4.13
CA GLY A 28 26.11 21.14 -4.60
C GLY A 28 25.12 20.01 -4.88
N VAL A 29 25.58 18.89 -5.44
CA VAL A 29 24.74 17.70 -5.66
C VAL A 29 24.41 17.02 -4.34
N ALA A 30 25.38 16.80 -3.45
CA ALA A 30 25.14 16.19 -2.14
C ALA A 30 24.23 17.05 -1.25
N GLY A 31 24.45 18.37 -1.23
CA GLY A 31 23.59 19.33 -0.53
C GLY A 31 22.19 19.43 -1.14
N GLY A 32 22.08 19.35 -2.47
CA GLY A 32 20.79 19.33 -3.18
C GLY A 32 20.00 18.04 -2.99
N TRP A 33 20.65 16.92 -2.66
CA TRP A 33 19.98 15.68 -2.25
C TRP A 33 19.53 15.72 -0.78
N TYR A 34 20.36 16.23 0.13
CA TYR A 34 20.01 16.38 1.55
C TYR A 34 18.92 17.44 1.80
N ALA A 35 18.92 18.54 1.04
CA ALA A 35 17.90 19.58 1.12
C ALA A 35 16.59 19.21 0.37
N ARG A 36 16.56 18.09 -0.35
CA ARG A 36 15.32 17.54 -0.94
C ARG A 36 14.53 16.67 0.05
N GLY A 37 14.95 16.60 1.30
CA GLY A 37 14.13 16.16 2.41
C GLY A 37 13.20 17.27 2.88
N SER A 38 11.90 17.10 2.60
CA SER A 38 10.78 17.70 3.35
C SER A 38 10.48 19.19 3.12
N ALA A 39 10.32 19.62 1.87
CA ALA A 39 9.32 20.65 1.59
C ALA A 39 8.03 19.93 1.22
N ALA A 40 7.11 19.78 2.17
CA ALA A 40 5.74 19.39 1.86
C ALA A 40 5.19 20.41 0.84
N PRO A 41 4.57 19.99 -0.28
CA PRO A 41 3.90 20.92 -1.16
C PRO A 41 2.85 21.66 -0.32
N SER A 42 2.93 22.99 -0.27
CA SER A 42 1.87 23.81 0.29
C SER A 42 0.62 23.57 -0.55
N SER A 43 -0.35 22.86 0.03
CA SER A 43 -1.64 22.55 -0.61
C SER A 43 -2.25 23.84 -1.17
N GLY A 44 -2.51 23.82 -2.49
CA GLY A 44 -3.44 24.77 -3.08
C GLY A 44 -4.80 24.70 -2.37
N SER A 45 -5.61 25.73 -2.51
CA SER A 45 -6.85 25.96 -1.78
C SER A 45 -8.01 24.98 -2.07
N GLY A 46 -7.72 23.74 -2.50
CA GLY A 46 -8.67 22.64 -2.63
C GLY A 46 -8.12 21.43 -1.90
N GLY A 47 -8.89 20.84 -0.97
CA GLY A 47 -8.45 19.65 -0.23
C GLY A 47 -8.15 18.48 -1.16
N SER A 48 -7.21 17.60 -0.77
CA SER A 48 -6.89 16.37 -1.47
C SER A 48 -7.84 15.24 -1.07
N THR A 49 -8.24 14.42 -2.03
CA THR A 49 -9.06 13.23 -1.78
C THR A 49 -8.14 12.02 -1.60
N LEU A 50 -8.30 11.30 -0.50
CA LEU A 50 -7.65 10.02 -0.24
C LEU A 50 -8.46 8.89 -0.89
N TRP A 51 -7.87 8.26 -1.91
CA TRP A 51 -8.46 7.13 -2.63
C TRP A 51 -8.01 5.81 -2.01
N VAL A 52 -8.97 5.00 -1.58
CA VAL A 52 -8.72 3.73 -0.89
C VAL A 52 -9.38 2.59 -1.65
N GLY A 53 -8.57 1.61 -2.05
CA GLY A 53 -9.02 0.32 -2.53
C GLY A 53 -8.80 -0.73 -1.44
N ALA A 54 -9.82 -1.53 -1.13
CA ALA A 54 -9.71 -2.49 -0.05
C ALA A 54 -10.45 -3.81 -0.31
N ALA A 55 -10.05 -4.85 0.42
CA ALA A 55 -10.77 -6.11 0.50
C ALA A 55 -12.21 -5.88 1.01
N GLY A 56 -13.17 -6.62 0.46
CA GLY A 56 -14.58 -6.55 0.86
C GLY A 56 -14.80 -6.72 2.37
N THR A 57 -13.98 -7.53 3.05
CA THR A 57 -14.03 -7.76 4.49
C THR A 57 -13.73 -6.52 5.34
N LEU A 58 -13.08 -5.50 4.77
CA LEU A 58 -12.75 -4.25 5.46
C LEU A 58 -13.84 -3.18 5.35
N ALA A 59 -14.84 -3.38 4.48
CA ALA A 59 -15.94 -2.43 4.25
C ALA A 59 -16.68 -1.97 5.53
N PRO A 60 -16.87 -2.81 6.56
CA PRO A 60 -17.54 -2.37 7.79
C PRO A 60 -16.72 -1.39 8.65
N VAL A 61 -15.39 -1.36 8.49
CA VAL A 61 -14.48 -0.62 9.40
C VAL A 61 -13.83 0.58 8.70
N LEU A 62 -13.38 0.39 7.46
CA LEU A 62 -12.54 1.37 6.76
C LEU A 62 -13.21 2.74 6.53
N PRO A 63 -14.53 2.85 6.25
CA PRO A 63 -15.18 4.14 6.13
C PRO A 63 -15.10 4.98 7.40
N GLY A 64 -15.27 4.36 8.57
CA GLY A 64 -15.12 5.03 9.86
C GLY A 64 -13.68 5.49 10.12
N LEU A 65 -12.71 4.65 9.76
CA LEU A 65 -11.28 4.99 9.86
C LEU A 65 -10.91 6.16 8.93
N GLY A 66 -11.39 6.16 7.68
CA GLY A 66 -11.17 7.24 6.72
C GLY A 66 -11.77 8.57 7.20
N ALA A 67 -12.97 8.53 7.78
CA ALA A 67 -13.61 9.72 8.36
C ALA A 67 -12.81 10.28 9.56
N ALA A 68 -12.33 9.41 10.46
CA ALA A 68 -11.48 9.81 11.57
C ALA A 68 -10.16 10.44 11.08
N PHE A 69 -9.50 9.79 10.11
CA PHE A 69 -8.27 10.31 9.51
C PHE A 69 -8.44 11.69 8.86
N ALA A 70 -9.53 11.88 8.10
CA ALA A 70 -9.83 13.18 7.48
C ALA A 70 -10.13 14.28 8.51
N ASN A 71 -10.74 13.94 9.64
CA ASN A 71 -10.99 14.89 10.73
C ASN A 71 -9.69 15.32 11.43
N GLU A 72 -8.70 14.42 11.50
CA GLU A 72 -7.39 14.70 12.12
C GLU A 72 -6.37 15.30 11.15
N THR A 73 -6.64 15.29 9.84
CA THR A 73 -5.71 15.72 8.79
C THR A 73 -6.28 16.88 7.98
N PRO A 74 -5.99 18.14 8.35
CA PRO A 74 -6.47 19.31 7.63
C PRO A 74 -6.13 19.25 6.14
N GLY A 75 -7.14 19.47 5.30
CA GLY A 75 -6.98 19.48 3.85
C GLY A 75 -7.05 18.11 3.18
N VAL A 76 -7.28 17.01 3.92
CA VAL A 76 -7.54 15.69 3.33
C VAL A 76 -9.02 15.31 3.51
N GLN A 77 -9.61 14.68 2.49
CA GLN A 77 -10.96 14.13 2.53
C GLN A 77 -10.93 12.65 2.16
N ALA A 78 -11.71 11.81 2.83
CA ALA A 78 -11.86 10.38 2.50
C ALA A 78 -13.34 10.01 2.34
N PRO A 79 -14.06 10.62 1.38
CA PRO A 79 -15.49 10.36 1.20
C PRO A 79 -15.73 8.90 0.79
N ALA A 80 -16.92 8.37 1.09
CA ALA A 80 -17.28 6.99 0.72
C ALA A 80 -17.14 6.72 -0.79
N ALA A 81 -17.35 7.74 -1.65
CA ALA A 81 -17.15 7.63 -3.09
C ALA A 81 -15.69 7.42 -3.52
N ALA A 82 -14.72 7.73 -2.65
CA ALA A 82 -13.29 7.49 -2.87
C ALA A 82 -12.84 6.14 -2.28
N GLN A 83 -13.77 5.31 -1.81
CA GLN A 83 -13.49 4.01 -1.21
C GLN A 83 -14.13 2.90 -2.05
N THR A 84 -13.30 1.95 -2.50
CA THR A 84 -13.73 0.78 -3.27
C THR A 84 -13.48 -0.48 -2.45
N PHE A 85 -14.47 -1.37 -2.37
CA PHE A 85 -14.40 -2.62 -1.64
C PHE A 85 -14.70 -3.80 -2.56
N GLU A 86 -13.71 -4.68 -2.76
CA GLU A 86 -13.82 -5.79 -3.72
C GLU A 86 -12.93 -6.98 -3.32
N GLY A 87 -12.96 -8.06 -4.10
CA GLY A 87 -12.05 -9.19 -3.90
C GLY A 87 -10.60 -8.76 -4.15
N SER A 88 -9.66 -9.17 -3.30
CA SER A 88 -8.29 -8.63 -3.34
C SER A 88 -7.55 -8.88 -4.66
N ILE A 89 -7.82 -9.99 -5.36
CA ILE A 89 -7.20 -10.21 -6.68
C ILE A 89 -7.80 -9.24 -7.72
N ALA A 90 -9.11 -8.97 -7.65
CA ALA A 90 -9.73 -8.00 -8.55
C ALA A 90 -9.16 -6.59 -8.32
N LEU A 91 -9.02 -6.18 -7.05
CA LEU A 91 -8.39 -4.91 -6.68
C LEU A 91 -6.97 -4.77 -7.21
N LEU A 92 -6.12 -5.76 -6.97
CA LEU A 92 -4.73 -5.66 -7.42
C LEU A 92 -4.60 -5.72 -8.93
N LYS A 93 -5.51 -6.43 -9.63
CA LYS A 93 -5.59 -6.38 -11.11
C LYS A 93 -6.07 -5.02 -11.61
N SER A 94 -6.98 -4.33 -10.92
CA SER A 94 -7.39 -2.99 -11.31
C SER A 94 -6.22 -2.01 -11.23
N ILE A 95 -5.37 -2.15 -10.20
CA ILE A 95 -4.14 -1.37 -10.08
C ILE A 95 -3.10 -1.76 -11.14
N GLY A 96 -2.69 -3.03 -11.16
CA GLY A 96 -1.54 -3.47 -11.96
C GLY A 96 -1.80 -3.65 -13.45
N ALA A 97 -3.03 -3.96 -13.85
CA ALA A 97 -3.37 -4.24 -15.26
C ALA A 97 -4.28 -3.17 -15.88
N LEU A 98 -5.13 -2.51 -15.09
CA LEU A 98 -6.03 -1.45 -15.58
C LEU A 98 -5.55 -0.05 -15.20
N GLU A 99 -4.42 0.06 -14.49
CA GLU A 99 -3.80 1.32 -14.07
C GLU A 99 -4.74 2.22 -13.26
N VAL A 100 -5.65 1.61 -12.48
CA VAL A 100 -6.50 2.35 -11.53
C VAL A 100 -5.63 2.80 -10.37
N HIS A 101 -5.70 4.09 -10.05
CA HIS A 101 -4.89 4.70 -9.01
C HIS A 101 -5.62 4.74 -7.66
N TYR A 102 -4.96 4.22 -6.63
CA TYR A 102 -5.34 4.36 -5.21
C TYR A 102 -4.13 4.84 -4.42
N ASP A 103 -4.38 5.65 -3.39
CA ASP A 103 -3.34 6.06 -2.42
C ASP A 103 -3.06 4.94 -1.43
N VAL A 104 -4.07 4.14 -1.10
CA VAL A 104 -3.96 2.97 -0.22
C VAL A 104 -4.66 1.77 -0.84
N ALA A 105 -3.95 0.64 -0.91
CA ALA A 105 -4.52 -0.67 -1.24
C ALA A 105 -4.40 -1.61 -0.01
N ALA A 106 -5.52 -2.10 0.51
CA ALA A 106 -5.55 -3.00 1.66
C ALA A 106 -6.19 -4.35 1.30
N VAL A 107 -5.41 -5.43 1.30
CA VAL A 107 -5.85 -6.75 0.81
C VAL A 107 -5.95 -7.80 1.92
N ALA A 108 -6.75 -8.84 1.69
CA ALA A 108 -6.92 -9.95 2.63
C ALA A 108 -5.78 -10.98 2.57
N ASP A 109 -4.99 -10.98 1.49
CA ASP A 109 -3.77 -11.79 1.37
C ASP A 109 -2.61 -10.90 0.90
N TYR A 110 -1.70 -10.56 1.83
CA TYR A 110 -0.56 -9.70 1.57
C TYR A 110 0.39 -10.26 0.51
N ARG A 111 0.45 -11.59 0.35
CA ARG A 111 1.35 -12.26 -0.61
C ARG A 111 0.98 -11.93 -2.06
N LEU A 112 -0.21 -11.40 -2.30
CA LEU A 112 -0.62 -10.96 -3.63
C LEU A 112 0.06 -9.67 -4.07
N ILE A 113 0.48 -8.80 -3.14
CA ILE A 113 1.11 -7.51 -3.46
C ILE A 113 2.43 -7.71 -4.24
N PRO A 114 3.42 -8.47 -3.74
CA PRO A 114 4.65 -8.70 -4.50
C PRO A 114 4.40 -9.46 -5.82
N ASN A 115 3.38 -10.31 -5.87
CA ASN A 115 3.09 -11.10 -7.07
C ASN A 115 2.40 -10.30 -8.18
N LEU A 116 1.60 -9.29 -7.84
CA LEU A 116 0.75 -8.57 -8.81
C LEU A 116 1.16 -7.12 -9.04
N LEU A 117 1.82 -6.50 -8.06
CA LEU A 117 2.16 -5.08 -8.13
C LEU A 117 3.67 -4.84 -8.17
N GLU A 118 4.51 -5.67 -7.56
CA GLU A 118 5.94 -5.38 -7.56
C GLU A 118 6.62 -5.64 -8.92
N PRO A 119 7.63 -4.82 -9.28
CA PRO A 119 8.13 -3.64 -8.56
C PRO A 119 7.43 -2.33 -8.97
N HIS A 120 6.39 -2.38 -9.81
CA HIS A 120 5.91 -1.20 -10.54
C HIS A 120 4.71 -0.50 -9.89
N GLY A 121 3.76 -1.26 -9.35
CA GLY A 121 2.56 -0.77 -8.66
C GLY A 121 2.68 -0.72 -7.13
N ALA A 122 3.71 -1.33 -6.55
CA ALA A 122 4.06 -1.22 -5.14
C ALA A 122 5.58 -1.40 -4.98
N ALA A 123 6.16 -0.77 -3.96
CA ALA A 123 7.57 -0.95 -3.59
C ALA A 123 7.75 -1.61 -2.22
N TRP A 124 6.66 -1.71 -1.45
CA TRP A 124 6.62 -2.31 -0.13
C TRP A 124 5.18 -2.63 0.26
N GLU A 125 5.04 -3.57 1.20
CA GLU A 125 3.82 -3.92 1.89
C GLU A 125 4.05 -4.06 3.41
N LEU A 126 2.97 -4.00 4.18
CA LEU A 126 2.99 -4.32 5.61
C LEU A 126 1.80 -5.19 5.99
N VAL A 127 1.99 -6.07 6.97
CA VAL A 127 0.94 -6.91 7.53
C VAL A 127 0.39 -6.21 8.77
N PHE A 128 -0.91 -5.93 8.80
CA PHE A 128 -1.56 -5.18 9.88
C PHE A 128 -2.66 -5.95 10.61
N ALA A 129 -3.20 -7.02 10.02
CA ALA A 129 -4.30 -7.79 10.57
C ALA A 129 -4.27 -9.26 10.13
N SER A 130 -4.98 -10.10 10.87
CA SER A 130 -5.23 -11.51 10.56
C SER A 130 -6.68 -11.86 10.92
N ASP A 131 -7.29 -12.79 10.19
CA ASP A 131 -8.67 -13.23 10.42
C ASP A 131 -8.74 -14.78 10.38
N PRO A 132 -9.44 -15.45 11.32
CA PRO A 132 -9.67 -16.89 11.24
C PRO A 132 -10.69 -17.26 10.15
N MET A 133 -10.42 -18.36 9.45
CA MET A 133 -11.44 -19.02 8.63
C MET A 133 -12.48 -19.71 9.52
N VAL A 134 -13.76 -19.43 9.29
CA VAL A 134 -14.86 -20.04 10.04
C VAL A 134 -15.98 -20.53 9.11
N LEU A 135 -16.70 -21.56 9.54
CA LEU A 135 -17.94 -21.96 8.89
C LEU A 135 -19.12 -21.21 9.52
N VAL A 136 -19.68 -20.25 8.77
CA VAL A 136 -20.94 -19.60 9.14
C VAL A 136 -22.09 -20.44 8.62
N TYR A 137 -23.06 -20.76 9.48
CA TYR A 137 -24.22 -21.57 9.12
C TYR A 137 -25.49 -21.08 9.82
N ASN A 138 -26.65 -21.43 9.26
CA ASN A 138 -27.94 -21.20 9.89
C ASN A 138 -28.31 -22.40 10.78
N PRO A 139 -28.37 -22.24 12.12
CA PRO A 139 -28.67 -23.35 13.02
C PRO A 139 -30.09 -23.90 12.87
N SER A 140 -31.01 -23.16 12.21
CA SER A 140 -32.38 -23.64 11.92
C SER A 140 -32.43 -24.69 10.81
N VAL A 141 -31.34 -24.89 10.05
CA VAL A 141 -31.27 -25.93 9.02
C VAL A 141 -31.02 -27.27 9.70
N ALA A 142 -31.93 -28.23 9.54
CA ALA A 142 -31.89 -29.52 10.23
C ALA A 142 -30.57 -30.29 10.01
N ALA A 143 -29.95 -30.18 8.84
CA ALA A 143 -28.67 -30.80 8.53
C ALA A 143 -27.50 -30.30 9.41
N PHE A 144 -27.63 -29.11 10.01
CA PHE A 144 -26.63 -28.49 10.87
C PHE A 144 -26.96 -28.56 12.37
N ALA A 145 -28.02 -29.27 12.75
CA ALA A 145 -28.32 -29.52 14.15
C ALA A 145 -27.16 -30.28 14.83
N GLY A 146 -26.61 -29.71 15.90
CA GLY A 146 -25.48 -30.29 16.63
C GLY A 146 -24.13 -30.25 15.86
N LEU A 147 -23.99 -29.36 14.88
CA LEU A 147 -22.73 -29.13 14.19
C LEU A 147 -21.63 -28.67 15.17
N ASN A 148 -20.43 -29.23 15.05
CA ASN A 148 -19.29 -28.93 15.90
C ASN A 148 -17.96 -29.18 15.15
N THR A 149 -16.84 -28.89 15.82
CA THR A 149 -15.48 -28.99 15.26
C THR A 149 -15.06 -30.38 14.80
N THR A 150 -15.72 -31.44 15.25
CA THR A 150 -15.40 -32.83 14.89
C THR A 150 -16.28 -33.39 13.76
N ASN A 151 -17.47 -32.82 13.54
CA ASN A 151 -18.45 -33.39 12.61
C ASN A 151 -18.80 -32.48 11.41
N TRP A 152 -18.36 -31.22 11.39
CA TRP A 152 -18.76 -30.23 10.38
C TRP A 152 -18.52 -30.70 8.93
N ALA A 153 -17.37 -31.31 8.65
CA ALA A 153 -17.02 -31.74 7.30
C ALA A 153 -17.97 -32.82 6.77
N ALA A 154 -18.31 -33.80 7.60
CA ALA A 154 -19.27 -34.85 7.25
C ALA A 154 -20.70 -34.29 7.09
N ARG A 155 -21.07 -33.29 7.89
CA ARG A 155 -22.38 -32.61 7.76
C ARG A 155 -22.50 -31.85 6.44
N LEU A 156 -21.44 -31.17 6.00
CA LEU A 156 -21.43 -30.45 4.73
C LEU A 156 -21.58 -31.36 3.50
N GLN A 157 -21.18 -32.63 3.61
CA GLN A 157 -21.29 -33.62 2.53
C GLN A 157 -22.67 -34.31 2.47
N SER A 158 -23.60 -33.97 3.37
CA SER A 158 -24.92 -34.58 3.40
C SER A 158 -25.72 -34.22 2.14
N PRO A 159 -26.50 -35.15 1.56
CA PRO A 159 -27.31 -34.87 0.38
C PRO A 159 -28.22 -33.66 0.58
N GLY A 160 -28.21 -32.75 -0.40
CA GLY A 160 -29.02 -31.52 -0.36
C GLY A 160 -28.43 -30.36 0.44
N VAL A 161 -27.27 -30.54 1.08
CA VAL A 161 -26.53 -29.43 1.69
C VAL A 161 -25.77 -28.66 0.61
N LEU A 162 -25.89 -27.33 0.64
CA LEU A 162 -25.17 -26.42 -0.25
C LEU A 162 -24.10 -25.67 0.54
N LEU A 163 -22.93 -25.50 -0.06
CA LEU A 163 -21.83 -24.71 0.48
C LEU A 163 -21.62 -23.47 -0.41
N GLY A 164 -21.72 -22.30 0.20
CA GLY A 164 -21.31 -21.05 -0.43
C GLY A 164 -19.82 -20.82 -0.23
N VAL A 165 -19.10 -20.56 -1.31
CA VAL A 165 -17.69 -20.14 -1.30
C VAL A 165 -17.54 -18.90 -2.19
N ALA A 166 -16.58 -18.03 -1.85
CA ALA A 166 -16.24 -16.90 -2.71
C ALA A 166 -15.59 -17.39 -4.01
N ASN A 167 -15.62 -16.55 -5.05
CA ASN A 167 -14.96 -16.87 -6.31
C ASN A 167 -13.43 -16.75 -6.14
N ALA A 168 -12.75 -17.90 -6.11
CA ALA A 168 -11.29 -18.03 -5.97
C ALA A 168 -10.48 -17.25 -7.03
N SER A 169 -11.08 -16.91 -8.17
CA SER A 169 -10.39 -16.15 -9.23
C SER A 169 -10.23 -14.66 -8.91
N ILE A 170 -10.99 -14.15 -7.94
CA ILE A 170 -11.04 -12.72 -7.60
C ILE A 170 -10.87 -12.44 -6.10
N ASP A 171 -11.15 -13.40 -5.23
CA ASP A 171 -11.20 -13.20 -3.77
C ASP A 171 -10.38 -14.28 -3.01
N PRO A 172 -9.45 -13.88 -2.12
CA PRO A 172 -8.74 -14.79 -1.22
C PRO A 172 -9.61 -15.77 -0.45
N LEU A 173 -10.80 -15.36 -0.01
CA LEU A 173 -11.72 -16.24 0.72
C LEU A 173 -12.13 -17.48 -0.10
N GLY A 174 -11.99 -17.42 -1.43
CA GLY A 174 -12.34 -18.53 -2.32
C GLY A 174 -11.27 -19.63 -2.44
N TYR A 175 -10.01 -19.34 -2.10
CA TYR A 175 -8.90 -20.32 -2.19
C TYR A 175 -8.14 -20.55 -0.88
N ALA A 176 -8.43 -19.76 0.16
CA ALA A 176 -7.79 -19.88 1.46
C ALA A 176 -8.18 -21.16 2.22
#